data_AF-A0A225V484-F1
#
_entry.id   AF-A0A225V484-F1
#
_cell.length_a   1.000
_cell.length_b   1.000
_cell.length_c   1.000
_cell.angle_alpha   90.00
_cell.angle_beta   90.00
_cell.angle_gamma   90.00
#
_symmetry.space_group_name_H-M   'P 1'
#
loop_
_entity.id
_entity.type
_entity.pdbx_description
1 polymer ?
#
loop_
_entity_poly.entity_id
_entity_poly.type
_entity_poly.pdbx_seq_one_letter_code
_entity_poly.pdbx_strand_id
1 'polypeptide(L)'
;MVGHQTKLLRSPSGYRLTVSDNLYTRHTFAKAIRSPTDDGEMHTIGTVRLNLIDKWNKPAVEAAILRVTKLSVELVSAVDLESEWKKKEADHNKAQKRLPKSRQTPFQPNLELADRAGYIVYKDRKVVAFYTNDLRATPSTRTLSGSTPEAVACCHGLHPIQR
;
A
#
# COMPACT_ATOMS: atom_id res chain seq x y z
N MET A 1 -16.81 10.94 -7.17
CA MET A 1 -17.92 9.98 -7.07
C MET A 1 -17.35 8.70 -6.48
N VAL A 2 -17.46 8.54 -5.16
CA VAL A 2 -16.97 7.34 -4.44
C VAL A 2 -17.98 6.23 -4.73
N GLY A 3 -17.48 5.02 -4.99
CA GLY A 3 -18.17 3.93 -5.70
C GLY A 3 -19.60 3.62 -5.25
N HIS A 4 -20.40 3.16 -6.21
CA HIS A 4 -21.75 2.65 -5.98
C HIS A 4 -21.67 1.38 -5.12
N GLN A 5 -22.12 1.48 -3.86
CA GLN A 5 -22.06 0.38 -2.90
C GLN A 5 -23.15 -0.64 -3.23
N THR A 6 -22.80 -1.67 -4.01
CA THR A 6 -23.77 -2.65 -4.54
C THR A 6 -24.19 -3.73 -3.54
N LYS A 7 -23.49 -3.88 -2.40
CA LYS A 7 -23.88 -4.86 -1.36
C LYS A 7 -23.27 -4.54 0.01
N LEU A 8 -24.12 -4.45 1.04
CA LEU A 8 -23.68 -4.42 2.44
C LEU A 8 -23.53 -5.86 2.94
N LEU A 9 -22.29 -6.35 3.01
CA LEU A 9 -21.98 -7.61 3.69
C LEU A 9 -21.51 -7.27 5.11
N ARG A 10 -22.32 -7.62 6.12
CA ARG A 10 -21.90 -7.51 7.53
C ARG A 10 -21.01 -8.69 7.86
N SER A 11 -19.77 -8.41 8.28
CA SER A 11 -18.89 -9.44 8.83
C SER A 11 -19.40 -9.91 10.21
N PRO A 12 -19.30 -11.20 10.55
CA PRO A 12 -19.51 -11.69 11.92
C PRO A 12 -18.60 -11.01 12.96
N SER A 13 -17.47 -10.44 12.52
CA SER A 13 -16.52 -9.71 13.37
C SER A 13 -16.85 -8.22 13.57
N GLY A 14 -17.96 -7.72 13.00
CA GLY A 14 -18.37 -6.32 13.12
C GLY A 14 -17.77 -5.36 12.09
N TYR A 15 -16.71 -5.75 11.36
CA TYR A 15 -16.08 -4.89 10.36
C TYR A 15 -16.92 -4.72 9.09
N ARG A 16 -16.76 -3.55 8.45
CA ARG A 16 -17.34 -3.24 7.14
C ARG A 16 -16.26 -3.35 6.08
N LEU A 17 -16.29 -4.45 5.32
CA LEU A 17 -15.38 -4.63 4.20
C LEU A 17 -15.93 -3.94 2.95
N THR A 18 -15.18 -2.97 2.43
CA THR A 18 -15.48 -2.38 1.13
C THR A 18 -14.60 -3.04 0.08
N VAL A 19 -15.21 -3.93 -0.72
CA VAL A 19 -14.57 -4.50 -1.89
C VAL A 19 -14.81 -3.54 -3.04
N SER A 20 -13.74 -2.95 -3.56
CA SER A 20 -13.82 -2.14 -4.77
C SER A 20 -13.29 -2.94 -5.96
N ASP A 21 -14.17 -3.10 -6.94
CA ASP A 21 -13.86 -3.52 -8.31
C ASP A 21 -13.02 -2.47 -9.06
N ASN A 22 -12.86 -1.27 -8.48
CA ASN A 22 -12.22 -0.14 -9.11
C ASN A 22 -10.73 -0.02 -8.77
N LEU A 23 -9.96 0.18 -9.84
CA LEU A 23 -8.49 0.14 -9.95
C LEU A 23 -7.73 1.25 -9.19
N TYR A 24 -8.42 2.02 -8.35
CA TYR A 24 -7.99 3.30 -7.78
C TYR A 24 -7.64 3.24 -6.30
N THR A 25 -7.47 2.05 -5.71
CA THR A 25 -7.15 1.88 -4.29
C THR A 25 -5.71 2.33 -3.99
N ARG A 26 -5.53 3.64 -3.89
CA ARG A 26 -4.28 4.25 -3.41
C ARG A 26 -4.23 4.15 -1.90
N HIS A 27 -3.05 4.01 -1.32
CA HIS A 27 -2.88 4.04 0.13
C HIS A 27 -3.49 5.31 0.74
N THR A 28 -3.25 6.46 0.13
CA THR A 28 -3.81 7.75 0.55
C THR A 28 -5.34 7.80 0.47
N PHE A 29 -5.94 7.13 -0.51
CA PHE A 29 -7.39 7.07 -0.67
C PHE A 29 -8.01 6.16 0.40
N ALA A 30 -7.42 4.99 0.64
CA ALA A 30 -7.85 4.11 1.72
C ALA A 30 -7.72 4.77 3.10
N LYS A 31 -6.67 5.57 3.34
CA LYS A 31 -6.56 6.39 4.56
C LYS A 31 -7.69 7.42 4.68
N ALA A 32 -8.04 8.09 3.58
CA ALA A 32 -9.15 9.05 3.56
C ALA A 32 -10.53 8.39 3.71
N ILE A 33 -10.70 7.12 3.30
CA ILE A 33 -11.92 6.34 3.58
C ILE A 33 -11.97 5.90 5.03
N ARG A 34 -10.82 5.63 5.66
CA ARG A 34 -10.74 5.21 7.06
C ARG A 34 -10.97 6.38 8.03
N SER A 35 -10.59 7.60 7.67
CA SER A 35 -10.70 8.77 8.56
C SER A 35 -12.11 9.16 9.05
N PRO A 36 -13.22 8.98 8.30
CA PRO A 36 -14.56 9.27 8.79
C PRO A 36 -15.10 8.18 9.73
N THR A 37 -14.45 7.03 9.80
CA THR A 37 -14.79 5.93 10.70
C THR A 37 -13.73 5.88 11.79
N ASP A 38 -13.88 6.71 12.83
CA ASP A 38 -12.93 6.81 13.96
C ASP A 38 -12.65 5.44 14.63
N ASP A 39 -13.60 4.51 14.52
CA ASP A 39 -13.49 3.14 15.05
C ASP A 39 -12.65 2.18 14.17
N GLY A 40 -12.15 2.64 13.02
CA GLY A 40 -11.37 1.81 12.10
C GLY A 40 -12.17 0.69 11.43
N GLU A 41 -13.51 0.75 11.45
CA GLU A 41 -14.39 -0.30 10.92
C GLU A 41 -14.24 -0.54 9.41
N MET A 42 -13.76 0.46 8.65
CA MET A 42 -13.65 0.39 7.21
C MET A 42 -12.28 -0.11 6.74
N HIS A 43 -12.30 -1.34 6.26
CA HIS A 43 -11.20 -1.96 5.54
C HIS A 43 -11.47 -1.94 4.04
N THR A 44 -10.42 -1.61 3.29
CA THR A 44 -10.44 -1.53 1.84
C THR A 44 -9.45 -2.54 1.28
N ILE A 45 -9.98 -3.45 0.45
CA ILE A 45 -9.18 -4.39 -0.33
C ILE A 45 -9.56 -4.22 -1.79
N GLY A 46 -8.57 -4.12 -2.66
CA GLY A 46 -8.81 -3.90 -4.09
C GLY A 46 -7.61 -4.16 -4.96
N THR A 47 -7.86 -4.47 -6.23
CA THR A 47 -6.79 -4.55 -7.25
C THR A 47 -6.31 -3.15 -7.59
N VAL A 48 -5.00 -2.99 -7.81
CA VAL A 48 -4.40 -1.68 -8.09
C VAL A 48 -3.66 -1.71 -9.41
N ARG A 49 -3.88 -0.69 -10.26
CA ARG A 49 -3.00 -0.48 -11.43
C ARG A 49 -1.70 0.19 -10.99
N LEU A 50 -0.59 -0.25 -11.55
CA LEU A 50 0.74 0.29 -11.27
C LEU A 50 0.85 1.82 -11.44
N ASN A 51 0.19 2.38 -12.47
CA ASN A 51 0.18 3.81 -12.72
C ASN A 51 -0.63 4.62 -11.68
N LEU A 52 -1.41 3.95 -10.85
CA LEU A 52 -2.22 4.55 -9.79
C LEU A 52 -1.60 4.37 -8.41
N ILE A 53 -0.54 3.57 -8.25
CA ILE A 53 0.23 3.51 -7.00
C ILE A 53 0.89 4.87 -6.77
N ASP A 54 0.86 5.36 -5.53
CA ASP A 54 1.49 6.61 -5.17
C ASP A 54 3.01 6.54 -5.37
N LYS A 55 3.62 7.72 -5.56
CA LYS A 55 5.03 7.84 -5.94
C LYS A 55 6.01 7.20 -4.95
N TRP A 56 5.62 7.04 -3.68
CA TRP A 56 6.48 6.51 -2.62
C TRP A 56 6.39 4.99 -2.46
N ASN A 57 5.20 4.42 -2.73
CA ASN A 57 5.01 2.97 -2.76
C ASN A 57 5.41 2.33 -4.10
N LYS A 58 5.32 3.09 -5.20
CA LYS A 58 5.55 2.57 -6.55
C LYS A 58 6.90 1.86 -6.75
N PRO A 59 8.07 2.41 -6.33
CA PRO A 59 9.36 1.75 -6.56
C PRO A 59 9.47 0.37 -5.91
N ALA A 60 8.95 0.22 -4.68
CA ALA A 60 8.98 -1.05 -3.96
C ALA A 60 8.06 -2.09 -4.61
N VAL A 61 6.88 -1.67 -5.06
CA VAL A 61 5.94 -2.57 -5.75
C VAL A 61 6.48 -2.98 -7.12
N GLU A 62 7.06 -2.06 -7.90
CA GLU A 62 7.70 -2.41 -9.19
C GLU A 62 8.85 -3.40 -8.99
N ALA A 63 9.68 -3.19 -7.97
CA ALA A 63 10.75 -4.13 -7.64
C ALA A 63 10.22 -5.51 -7.24
N ALA A 64 9.13 -5.58 -6.47
CA ALA A 64 8.47 -6.84 -6.14
C ALA A 64 7.90 -7.53 -7.39
N ILE A 65 7.28 -6.79 -8.30
CA ILE A 65 6.76 -7.33 -9.58
C ILE A 65 7.85 -8.00 -10.41
N LEU A 66 9.07 -7.45 -10.39
CA LEU A 66 10.22 -8.04 -11.07
C LEU A 66 10.74 -9.30 -10.37
N ARG A 67 10.65 -9.37 -9.04
CA ARG A 67 11.11 -10.51 -8.24
C ARG A 67 10.14 -11.68 -8.22
N VAL A 68 8.83 -11.43 -8.26
CA VAL A 68 7.84 -12.51 -8.18
C VAL A 68 7.92 -13.45 -9.39
N THR A 69 8.07 -14.73 -9.07
CA THR A 69 8.00 -15.86 -9.99
C THR A 69 6.59 -16.46 -10.01
N LYS A 70 6.35 -17.42 -10.90
CA LYS A 70 5.03 -18.07 -11.06
C LYS A 70 4.63 -18.76 -9.75
N LEU A 71 3.40 -18.54 -9.31
CA LEU A 71 2.81 -18.99 -8.04
C LEU A 71 3.49 -18.44 -6.77
N SER A 72 4.32 -17.40 -6.89
CA SER A 72 4.89 -16.71 -5.73
C SER A 72 4.10 -15.46 -5.35
N VAL A 73 4.21 -15.11 -4.08
CA VAL A 73 3.61 -13.91 -3.47
C VAL A 73 4.72 -13.11 -2.80
N GLU A 74 4.61 -11.79 -2.84
CA GLU A 74 5.45 -10.87 -2.08
C GLU A 74 4.57 -9.81 -1.42
N LEU A 75 4.78 -9.58 -0.13
CA LEU A 75 4.08 -8.56 0.65
C LEU A 75 4.96 -7.31 0.71
N VAL A 76 4.45 -6.19 0.22
CA VAL A 76 5.10 -4.88 0.27
C VAL A 76 4.34 -4.00 1.24
N SER A 77 4.93 -3.65 2.37
CA SER A 77 4.32 -2.72 3.34
C SER A 77 4.01 -1.40 2.64
N ALA A 78 2.91 -0.73 2.96
CA ALA A 78 2.68 0.65 2.53
C ALA A 78 3.53 1.60 3.38
N VAL A 79 3.82 2.80 2.87
CA VAL A 79 4.48 3.86 3.65
C VAL A 79 3.59 5.07 3.78
N ASP A 80 3.72 5.68 4.93
CA ASP A 80 3.30 7.02 5.24
C ASP A 80 4.47 7.99 5.14
N LEU A 81 4.11 9.24 4.86
CA LEU A 81 5.03 10.36 4.93
C LEU A 81 4.95 10.96 6.32
N GLU A 82 6.08 11.44 6.80
CA GLU A 82 6.12 12.24 8.01
C GLU A 82 5.14 13.42 7.98
N SER A 83 4.68 13.81 9.17
CA SER A 83 3.88 15.02 9.33
C SER A 83 4.66 16.23 8.80
N GLU A 84 3.97 17.15 8.13
CA GLU A 84 4.55 18.35 7.52
C GLU A 84 5.53 18.14 6.34
N TRP A 85 5.62 16.94 5.74
CA TRP A 85 6.54 16.68 4.61
C TRP A 85 6.43 17.71 3.47
N LYS A 86 5.22 18.25 3.21
CA LYS A 86 4.99 19.30 2.18
C LYS A 86 5.74 20.59 2.48
N LYS A 87 5.80 20.98 3.76
CA LYS A 87 6.51 22.20 4.20
C LYS A 87 8.02 21.98 4.03
N LYS A 88 8.53 20.82 4.46
CA LYS A 88 9.93 20.44 4.27
C LYS A 88 10.32 20.35 2.79
N GLU A 89 9.45 19.81 1.92
CA GLU A 89 9.67 19.78 0.48
C GLU A 89 9.72 21.20 -0.11
N ALA A 90 8.84 22.11 0.32
CA ALA A 90 8.85 23.50 -0.11
C ALA A 90 10.12 24.24 0.33
N ASP A 91 10.54 24.06 1.58
CA ASP A 91 11.76 24.65 2.13
C ASP A 91 13.01 24.10 1.43
N HIS A 92 13.07 22.79 1.20
CA HIS A 92 14.12 22.15 0.41
C HIS A 92 14.17 22.73 -1.00
N ASN A 93 13.05 22.78 -1.72
CA ASN A 93 13.01 23.31 -3.08
C ASN A 93 13.42 24.79 -3.14
N LYS A 94 13.07 25.60 -2.13
CA LYS A 94 13.52 26.99 -2.01
C LYS A 94 15.03 27.09 -1.81
N ALA A 95 15.61 26.21 -0.99
CA ALA A 95 17.06 26.12 -0.81
C ALA A 95 17.77 25.65 -2.09
N GLN A 96 17.25 24.62 -2.77
CA GLN A 96 17.83 24.08 -4.01
C GLN A 96 17.86 25.10 -5.15
N LYS A 97 16.84 25.96 -5.28
CA LYS A 97 16.81 27.03 -6.29
C LYS A 97 17.98 28.02 -6.17
N ARG A 98 18.59 28.15 -4.99
CA ARG A 98 19.76 29.02 -4.77
C ARG A 98 21.08 28.36 -5.17
N LEU A 99 21.08 27.05 -5.35
CA LEU A 99 22.26 26.29 -5.74
C LEU A 99 22.39 26.21 -7.26
N PRO A 100 23.62 26.18 -7.81
CA PRO A 100 23.86 25.84 -9.21
C PRO A 100 23.22 24.50 -9.57
N LYS A 101 22.70 24.37 -10.79
CA LYS A 101 21.99 23.15 -11.26
C LYS A 101 22.77 21.86 -11.01
N SER A 102 24.10 21.89 -11.11
CA SER A 102 24.98 20.74 -10.88
C SER A 102 25.03 20.26 -9.43
N ARG A 103 24.62 21.09 -8.46
CA ARG A 103 24.60 20.77 -7.03
C ARG A 103 23.17 20.56 -6.50
N GLN A 104 22.17 20.62 -7.37
CA GLN A 104 20.79 20.43 -6.95
C GLN A 104 20.51 18.95 -6.67
N THR A 105 19.84 18.67 -5.56
CA THR A 105 19.48 17.31 -5.15
C THR A 105 17.96 17.18 -4.99
N PRO A 106 17.39 16.02 -5.33
CA PRO A 106 15.97 15.77 -5.13
C PRO A 106 15.65 15.70 -3.63
N PHE A 107 14.44 16.15 -3.26
CA PHE A 107 13.95 16.00 -1.89
C PHE A 107 13.77 14.52 -1.56
N GLN A 108 14.30 14.09 -0.42
CA GLN A 108 14.10 12.75 0.13
C GLN A 108 13.28 12.87 1.42
N PRO A 109 12.00 12.45 1.43
CA PRO A 109 11.20 12.47 2.65
C PRO A 109 11.64 11.34 3.57
N ASN A 110 11.34 11.51 4.87
CA ASN A 110 11.31 10.37 5.77
C ASN A 110 10.04 9.55 5.50
N LEU A 111 10.22 8.23 5.32
CA LEU A 111 9.15 7.28 5.03
C LEU A 111 8.99 6.33 6.21
N GLU A 112 7.78 6.26 6.76
CA GLU A 112 7.43 5.38 7.87
C GLU A 112 6.53 4.25 7.37
N LEU A 113 6.67 3.03 7.90
CA LEU A 113 5.78 1.94 7.52
C LEU A 113 4.37 2.23 8.01
N ALA A 114 3.40 2.16 7.10
CA ALA A 114 2.01 2.41 7.42
C ALA A 114 1.44 1.27 8.27
N ASP A 115 0.68 1.62 9.30
CA ASP A 115 0.10 0.65 10.21
C ASP A 115 -0.87 -0.29 9.49
N ARG A 116 -0.55 -1.60 9.53
CA ARG A 116 -1.38 -2.70 9.01
C ARG A 116 -1.85 -2.52 7.57
N ALA A 117 -1.03 -1.86 6.73
CA ALA A 117 -1.34 -1.62 5.34
C ALA A 117 -0.21 -2.04 4.41
N GLY A 118 -0.58 -2.52 3.22
CA GLY A 118 0.38 -2.96 2.24
C GLY A 118 -0.22 -3.40 0.92
N TYR A 119 0.66 -3.95 0.08
CA TYR A 119 0.38 -4.47 -1.22
C TYR A 119 0.77 -5.94 -1.27
N ILE A 120 -0.14 -6.79 -1.73
CA ILE A 120 0.11 -8.20 -2.01
C ILE A 120 0.35 -8.31 -3.51
N VAL A 121 1.60 -8.60 -3.89
CA VAL A 121 2.00 -8.81 -5.28
C VAL A 121 2.03 -10.31 -5.54
N TYR A 122 1.22 -10.77 -6.48
CA TYR A 122 1.06 -12.18 -6.81
C TYR A 122 1.21 -12.38 -8.32
N LYS A 123 1.84 -13.50 -8.73
CA LYS A 123 1.98 -13.86 -10.13
C LYS A 123 1.46 -15.27 -10.39
N ASP A 124 0.33 -15.37 -11.10
CA ASP A 124 -0.10 -16.60 -11.75
C ASP A 124 0.32 -16.57 -13.24
N ARG A 125 -0.65 -16.44 -14.16
CA ARG A 125 -0.38 -16.18 -15.59
C ARG A 125 0.02 -14.73 -15.85
N LYS A 126 -0.48 -13.81 -15.02
CA LYS A 126 -0.16 -12.37 -15.04
C LYS A 126 0.15 -11.93 -13.62
N VAL A 127 0.94 -10.87 -13.50
CA VAL A 127 1.20 -10.24 -12.20
C VAL A 127 0.01 -9.36 -11.83
N VAL A 128 -0.46 -9.50 -10.60
CA VAL A 128 -1.54 -8.71 -10.01
C VAL A 128 -1.05 -8.15 -8.68
N ALA A 129 -1.31 -6.87 -8.44
CA ALA A 129 -1.07 -6.22 -7.16
C ALA A 129 -2.42 -5.88 -6.51
N PHE A 130 -2.58 -6.29 -5.26
CA PHE A 130 -3.72 -5.95 -4.42
C PHE A 130 -3.26 -5.00 -3.33
N TYR A 131 -4.03 -3.96 -3.04
CA TYR A 131 -3.84 -3.16 -1.84
C TYR A 131 -4.75 -3.66 -0.72
N THR A 132 -4.28 -3.58 0.51
CA THR A 132 -5.07 -3.83 1.73
C THR A 132 -4.62 -2.92 2.86
N ASN A 133 -5.57 -2.42 3.66
CA ASN A 133 -5.34 -1.83 5.00
C ASN A 133 -5.92 -2.72 6.12
N ASP A 134 -6.03 -4.01 5.85
CA ASP A 134 -6.51 -5.06 6.76
C ASP A 134 -5.44 -6.12 6.98
N LEU A 135 -4.18 -5.70 7.13
CA LEU A 135 -3.17 -6.64 7.61
C LEU A 135 -3.39 -6.89 9.10
N ARG A 136 -3.15 -8.12 9.53
CA ARG A 136 -3.21 -8.49 10.95
C ARG A 136 -2.17 -7.75 11.80
N ALA A 137 -1.00 -7.48 11.20
CA ALA A 137 0.13 -6.80 11.82
C ALA A 137 0.89 -5.98 10.79
N THR A 138 1.60 -4.95 11.26
CA THR A 138 2.52 -4.14 10.45
C THR A 138 3.78 -4.94 10.17
N PRO A 139 4.17 -5.16 8.90
CA PRO A 139 5.38 -5.92 8.61
C PRO A 139 6.62 -5.18 9.14
N SER A 140 7.61 -5.93 9.63
CA SER A 140 8.85 -5.42 10.19
C SER A 140 9.76 -4.74 9.17
N THR A 141 9.60 -5.10 7.89
CA THR A 141 10.39 -4.57 6.80
C THR A 141 9.50 -4.09 5.66
N ARG A 142 10.10 -3.35 4.72
CA ARG A 142 9.39 -2.81 3.56
C ARG A 142 8.86 -3.90 2.65
N THR A 143 9.51 -5.05 2.60
CA THR A 143 9.11 -6.13 1.70
C THR A 143 9.44 -7.49 2.29
N LEU A 144 8.46 -8.40 2.29
CA LEU A 144 8.57 -9.76 2.76
C LEU A 144 8.20 -10.74 1.66
N SER A 145 8.95 -11.83 1.54
CA SER A 145 8.52 -12.97 0.73
C SER A 145 7.26 -13.59 1.35
N GLY A 146 6.28 -13.95 0.53
CA GLY A 146 5.04 -14.59 0.96
C GLY A 146 5.24 -15.97 1.58
N SER A 147 6.42 -16.57 1.46
CA SER A 147 6.82 -17.80 2.15
C SER A 147 7.28 -17.59 3.59
N THR A 148 7.52 -16.34 4.01
CA THR A 148 7.97 -16.06 5.37
C THR A 148 6.81 -16.21 6.36
N PRO A 149 7.04 -16.77 7.56
CA PRO A 149 5.99 -16.89 8.59
C PRO A 149 5.37 -15.53 8.94
N GLU A 150 6.17 -14.47 8.90
CA GLU A 150 5.71 -13.11 9.15
C GLU A 150 4.74 -12.64 8.07
N ALA A 151 5.06 -12.77 6.78
CA ALA A 151 4.15 -12.38 5.71
C ALA A 151 2.81 -13.15 5.79
N VAL A 152 2.87 -14.45 6.08
CA VAL A 152 1.68 -15.29 6.28
C VAL A 152 0.86 -14.78 7.47
N ALA A 153 1.50 -14.49 8.61
CA ALA A 153 0.83 -13.97 9.79
C ALA A 153 0.20 -12.58 9.53
N CYS A 154 0.90 -11.68 8.84
CA CYS A 154 0.41 -10.37 8.42
C CYS A 154 -0.83 -10.48 7.53
N CYS A 155 -0.88 -11.45 6.64
CA CYS A 155 -1.99 -11.67 5.71
C CYS A 155 -3.10 -12.57 6.29
N HIS A 156 -3.32 -12.60 7.60
CA HIS A 156 -4.33 -13.42 8.28
C HIS A 156 -4.21 -14.94 8.02
N GLY A 157 -3.00 -15.43 7.74
CA GLY A 157 -2.77 -16.83 7.40
C GLY A 157 -3.14 -17.20 5.96
N LEU A 158 -3.43 -16.21 5.10
CA LEU A 158 -3.67 -16.46 3.67
C LEU A 158 -2.40 -17.06 3.02
N HIS A 159 -2.50 -18.33 2.64
CA HIS A 159 -1.46 -19.04 1.93
C HIS A 159 -1.74 -18.99 0.42
N PRO A 160 -0.73 -18.83 -0.46
CA PRO A 160 -0.92 -19.08 -1.89
C PRO A 160 -1.50 -20.47 -2.10
N ILE A 161 -2.56 -20.55 -2.91
CA ILE A 161 -3.20 -21.80 -3.30
C ILE A 161 -2.20 -22.60 -4.13
N GLN A 162 -1.68 -23.68 -3.56
CA GLN A 162 -0.96 -24.70 -4.33
C GLN A 162 -2.01 -25.45 -5.17
N ARG A 163 -1.87 -25.42 -6.49
CA ARG A 163 -2.68 -26.20 -7.43
C ARG A 163 -1.92 -27.43 -7.89
#